data_AF-X0XJC6-F1
#
_entry.id   AF-X0XJC6-F1
#
_cell.length_a   1.000
_cell.length_b   1.000
_cell.length_c   1.000
_cell.angle_alpha   90.00
_cell.angle_beta   90.00
_cell.angle_gamma   90.00
#
_symmetry.space_group_name_H-M   'P 1'
#
loop_
_entity.id
_entity.type
_entity.pdbx_description
1 polymer ?
#
loop_
_entity_poly.entity_id
_entity_poly.type
_entity_poly.pdbx_seq_one_letter_code
_entity_poly.pdbx_strand_id
1 'polypeptide(L)' 'MFGLGMPELLVILGIAILVFGATRLPEIGSGIGKAIKNFKKSIKETPEIDVTPSEEENKKIKPKKK' A
#
# COMPACT_ATOMS: atom_id res chain seq x y z
N MET A 1 28.19 -4.62 -12.74
CA MET A 1 28.09 -3.14 -12.82
C MET A 1 26.89 -2.74 -11.98
N PHE A 2 27.08 -1.82 -11.03
CA PHE A 2 26.17 -1.45 -9.93
C PHE A 2 24.67 -1.55 -10.28
N GLY A 3 24.03 -2.62 -9.84
CA GLY A 3 22.57 -2.70 -9.79
C GLY A 3 22.09 -1.96 -8.55
N LEU A 4 20.96 -1.25 -8.65
CA LEU A 4 20.29 -0.68 -7.48
C LEU A 4 19.81 -1.84 -6.60
N GLY A 5 20.66 -2.23 -5.66
CA GLY A 5 20.35 -3.25 -4.67
C GLY A 5 19.52 -2.69 -3.54
N MET A 6 19.04 -3.60 -2.71
CA MET A 6 18.38 -3.24 -1.46
C MET A 6 19.25 -2.35 -0.54
N PRO A 7 20.58 -2.54 -0.44
CA PRO A 7 21.45 -1.67 0.35
C PRO A 7 21.47 -0.22 -0.15
N GLU A 8 21.61 0.00 -1.46
CA GLU A 8 21.65 1.33 -2.06
C GLU A 8 20.32 2.09 -1.85
N LEU A 9 19.19 1.40 -1.99
CA LEU A 9 17.87 1.97 -1.71
C LEU A 9 17.72 2.42 -0.25
N LEU A 10 18.25 1.65 0.70
CA LEU A 10 18.24 2.02 2.13
C LEU A 10 19.09 3.25 2.42
N VAL A 11 20.25 3.38 1.76
CA VAL A 11 21.10 4.58 1.89
C VAL A 11 20.37 5.82 1.36
N ILE A 12 19.77 5.72 0.17
CA ILE A 12 18.99 6.81 -0.42
C ILE A 12 17.80 7.18 0.47
N LEU A 13 17.08 6.18 1.00
CA LEU A 13 15.99 6.39 1.93
C LEU A 13 16.45 7.09 3.21
N GLY A 14 17.62 6.70 3.74
CA GLY A 14 18.24 7.35 4.90
C GLY A 14 18.53 8.83 4.65
N ILE A 15 19.12 9.16 3.50
CA ILE A 15 19.37 10.56 3.10
C ILE A 15 18.06 11.33 2.92
N ALA A 16 17.05 10.73 2.28
CA ALA A 16 15.74 11.34 2.13
C ALA A 16 15.08 11.64 3.48
N ILE A 17 15.18 10.73 4.45
CA ILE A 17 14.70 10.95 5.82
C ILE A 17 15.48 12.07 6.51
N LEU A 18 16.78 12.23 6.23
CA LEU A 18 17.59 13.29 6.83
C LEU A 18 17.22 14.68 6.27
N VAL A 19 16.88 14.77 4.99
CA VAL A 19 16.46 16.02 4.32
C VAL A 19 15.01 16.37 4.66
N PHE A 20 14.08 15.42 4.52
CA PHE A 20 12.66 15.66 4.71
C PHE A 20 12.21 15.48 6.17
N GLY A 21 12.96 14.74 6.98
CA GLY A 21 12.59 14.35 8.34
C GLY A 21 11.76 13.07 8.39
N ALA A 22 11.96 12.27 9.45
CA ALA A 22 11.24 11.01 9.67
C ALA A 22 9.72 11.17 9.80
N THR A 23 9.24 12.37 10.15
CA THR A 23 7.81 12.67 10.31
C THR A 23 7.12 12.99 8.98
N ARG A 24 7.84 13.54 7.99
CA ARG A 24 7.24 13.97 6.72
C ARG A 24 6.96 12.81 5.76
N LEU A 25 7.80 11.78 5.78
CA LEU A 25 7.64 10.61 4.90
C LEU A 25 6.31 9.86 5.16
N PRO A 26 5.94 9.56 6.42
CA PRO A 26 4.64 8.94 6.74
C PRO A 26 3.45 9.87 6.51
N GLU A 27 3.62 11.18 6.71
CA GLU A 27 2.57 12.18 6.47
C GLU A 27 2.17 12.21 4.99
N ILE A 28 3.16 12.29 4.09
CA ILE A 28 2.95 12.24 2.63
C ILE A 28 2.42 10.88 2.20
N GLY A 29 3.00 9.79 2.72
CA GLY A 29 2.56 8.42 2.42
C GLY A 29 1.12 8.14 2.83
N SER A 30 0.67 8.69 3.96
CA SER A 30 -0.73 8.58 4.41
C SER A 30 -1.71 9.28 3.48
N GLY A 31 -1.34 10.45 2.95
CA GLY A 31 -2.15 11.16 1.96
C GLY A 31 -2.26 10.40 0.63
N ILE A 32 -1.13 9.97 0.09
CA ILE A 32 -1.05 9.19 -1.14
C ILE A 32 -1.78 7.85 -0.98
N GLY A 33 -1.59 7.15 0.14
CA GLY A 33 -2.24 5.86 0.40
C GLY A 33 -3.76 5.96 0.46
N LYS A 34 -4.30 7.03 1.06
CA LYS A 34 -5.75 7.30 1.03
C LYS A 34 -6.24 7.60 -0.38
N ALA A 35 -5.49 8.39 -1.16
CA ALA A 35 -5.83 8.69 -2.54
C ALA A 35 -5.85 7.43 -3.41
N ILE A 36 -4.82 6.58 -3.34
CA ILE A 36 -4.74 5.30 -4.07
C ILE A 36 -5.87 4.37 -3.63
N LYS A 37 -6.17 4.28 -2.33
CA LYS A 37 -7.26 3.44 -1.81
C LYS A 37 -8.62 3.88 -2.37
N ASN A 38 -8.90 5.18 -2.35
CA ASN A 38 -10.13 5.73 -2.89
C ASN A 38 -10.21 5.55 -4.41
N PHE A 39 -9.10 5.78 -5.12
CA PHE A 39 -8.99 5.57 -6.56
C PHE A 39 -9.27 4.11 -6.95
N LYS A 40 -8.64 3.15 -6.26
CA LYS A 40 -8.90 1.71 -6.45
C LYS A 40 -10.37 1.36 -6.18
N LYS A 41 -10.96 1.95 -5.15
CA LYS A 41 -12.37 1.73 -4.80
C LYS A 41 -13.30 2.26 -5.89
N SER A 42 -13.08 3.46 -6.39
CA SER A 42 -13.88 4.05 -7.47
C SER A 42 -13.76 3.29 -8.79
N ILE A 43 -12.57 2.77 -9.12
CA ILE A 43 -12.40 1.88 -10.27
C ILE A 43 -13.20 0.59 -10.10
N LYS A 44 -13.17 -0.02 -8.90
CA LYS A 44 -13.91 -1.26 -8.61
C LYS A 44 -15.44 -1.06 -8.54
N GLU A 45 -15.92 0.14 -8.23
CA GLU A 45 -17.34 0.48 -8.14
C GLU A 45 -17.94 0.95 -9.48
N THR A 46 -17.11 1.14 -10.51
CA THR A 46 -17.61 1.27 -11.88
C THR A 46 -18.18 -0.10 -12.28
N PRO A 47 -19.40 -0.21 -12.83
CA PRO A 47 -20.07 -1.47 -13.09
C PRO A 47 -19.40 -2.21 -14.26
N GLU A 48 -18.21 -2.76 -14.00
CA GLU A 48 -17.66 -3.83 -14.81
C GLU A 48 -18.41 -5.09 -14.40
N ILE A 49 -19.14 -5.61 -15.39
CA ILE A 49 -19.77 -6.94 -15.38
C ILE A 49 -18.78 -7.93 -14.76
N ASP A 50 -19.23 -8.51 -13.65
CA ASP A 50 -18.51 -9.45 -12.78
C ASP A 50 -17.91 -10.62 -13.57
N VAL A 51 -16.60 -10.59 -13.85
CA VAL A 51 -15.85 -11.74 -14.39
C VAL A 51 -14.50 -11.96 -13.69
N THR A 52 -14.34 -11.56 -12.43
CA THR A 52 -13.14 -11.97 -11.67
C THR A 52 -13.48 -12.34 -10.22
N PRO A 53 -13.29 -13.60 -9.81
CA PRO A 53 -13.62 -14.05 -8.46
C PRO A 53 -12.81 -13.27 -7.43
N SER A 54 -13.49 -12.63 -6.50
CA SER A 54 -12.87 -11.88 -5.39
C SER A 54 -12.25 -12.85 -4.38
N GLU A 55 -10.92 -12.97 -4.38
CA GLU A 55 -10.11 -13.68 -3.36
C GLU A 55 -9.99 -12.93 -2.01
N GLU A 56 -11.05 -12.33 -1.48
CA GLU A 56 -11.04 -11.79 -0.10
C GLU A 56 -12.35 -12.04 0.66
N GLU A 57 -12.70 -13.32 0.84
CA GLU A 57 -13.47 -13.77 2.01
C GLU A 57 -12.65 -14.77 2.83
N ASN A 58 -11.49 -14.34 3.34
CA ASN A 58 -10.71 -15.15 4.29
C ASN A 58 -10.19 -14.34 5.48
N LYS A 59 -11.12 -13.80 6.31
CA LYS A 59 -10.80 -13.49 7.73
C LYS A 59 -11.97 -13.33 8.70
N LYS A 60 -13.15 -13.94 8.47
CA LYS A 60 -14.26 -13.94 9.46
C LYS A 60 -14.83 -15.30 9.87
N ILE A 61 -14.11 -16.40 9.65
CA ILE A 61 -14.45 -17.70 10.26
C ILE A 61 -13.53 -17.94 11.47
N LYS A 62 -13.81 -17.27 12.59
CA LYS A 62 -13.52 -17.87 13.90
C LYS A 62 -14.76 -18.70 14.27
N PRO A 63 -14.70 -20.04 14.32
CA PRO A 63 -15.81 -20.80 14.87
C PRO A 63 -15.88 -20.49 16.37
N LYS A 64 -16.97 -19.87 16.80
CA LYS A 64 -17.43 -20.01 18.19
C LYS A 64 -17.73 -21.49 18.38
N LYS A 65 -16.77 -22.26 18.90
CA LYS A 65 -17.05 -23.57 19.48
C LYS A 65 -17.71 -23.35 20.83
N LYS A 66 -18.90 -23.93 20.93
CA LYS A 66 -19.71 -24.12 22.12
C LYS A 66 -19.02 -25.13 23.05
#